data_AF-A0A2R5H189-F1
#
_entry.id   AF-A0A2R5H189-F1
#
_cell.length_a   1.000
_cell.length_b   1.000
_cell.length_c   1.000
_cell.angle_alpha   90.00
_cell.angle_beta   90.00
_cell.angle_gamma   90.00
#
_symmetry.space_group_name_H-M   'P 1'
#
loop_
_entity.id
_entity.type
_entity.pdbx_description
1 polymer ?
#
loop_
_entity_poly.entity_id
_entity_poly.type
_entity_poly.pdbx_seq_one_letter_code
_entity_poly.pdbx_strand_id
1 'polypeptide(L)'
;MALAVAVVVAIGTAATRGSGAMETCTNSPRILFAEPCEQIDQDEEARIEHAGTPPRRVPRKCREAFSRFGDIEIFEDEQEFVDDTFNGKGSHYAYTAADIAAYGKEAETLEPVVAALLAENKRLVTKVAVFGSQKPVIEGLLLSLGATKIVTVEYNALTLDHSRIRTVQGNRLPEDVGRVRLAVLVDALQHDGLGRYGDPVCPDADLLTMDHVLQRASYALVSVPTGRDAVVWNAHRIYGEHRLPLLLQGWEVQTSQAFTSPILNRTVFLLRKPSPTL
;
A
#
# COMPACT_ATOMS: atom_id res chain seq x y z
N MET A 1 -9.65 -20.99 -54.62
CA MET A 1 -9.24 -19.61 -54.94
C MET A 1 -10.04 -18.69 -54.03
N ALA A 2 -9.45 -18.31 -52.89
CA ALA A 2 -10.01 -17.32 -51.96
C ALA A 2 -8.79 -16.58 -51.38
N LEU A 3 -8.72 -15.29 -51.72
CA LEU A 3 -7.60 -14.40 -51.48
C LEU A 3 -7.42 -14.16 -49.97
N ALA A 4 -6.23 -14.46 -49.45
CA ALA A 4 -5.77 -13.97 -48.16
C ALA A 4 -5.34 -12.51 -48.33
N VAL A 5 -5.98 -11.59 -47.60
CA VAL A 5 -5.53 -10.20 -47.49
C VAL A 5 -4.66 -10.11 -46.24
N ALA A 6 -3.34 -10.07 -46.45
CA ALA A 6 -2.35 -9.73 -45.44
C ALA A 6 -2.35 -8.21 -45.24
N VAL A 7 -2.62 -7.75 -44.02
CA VAL A 7 -2.38 -6.36 -43.63
C VAL A 7 -1.06 -6.32 -42.87
N VAL A 8 -0.04 -5.78 -43.54
CA VAL A 8 1.22 -5.36 -42.94
C VAL A 8 0.98 -4.05 -42.21
N VAL A 9 1.26 -3.99 -40.91
CA VAL A 9 1.42 -2.70 -40.20
C VAL A 9 2.86 -2.61 -39.74
N ALA A 10 3.51 -1.57 -40.25
CA ALA A 10 4.91 -1.23 -40.02
C ALA A 10 5.17 -0.86 -38.55
N ILE A 11 6.38 -1.21 -38.13
CA ILE A 11 6.97 -0.92 -36.82
C ILE A 11 7.23 0.59 -36.75
N GLY A 12 6.56 1.28 -35.83
CA GLY A 12 6.87 2.65 -35.45
C GLY A 12 7.48 2.68 -34.06
N THR A 13 8.79 2.95 -33.97
CA THR A 13 9.48 3.27 -32.72
C THR A 13 9.06 4.66 -32.25
N ALA A 14 8.47 4.75 -31.05
CA ALA A 14 8.35 6.00 -30.32
C ALA A 14 8.87 5.78 -28.89
N ALA A 15 10.05 6.33 -28.63
CA ALA A 15 10.50 6.58 -27.27
C ALA A 15 9.66 7.75 -26.72
N THR A 16 8.92 7.50 -25.64
CA THR A 16 8.31 8.57 -24.84
C THR A 16 8.79 8.45 -23.41
N ARG A 17 9.32 9.59 -22.95
CA ARG A 17 9.80 9.89 -21.60
C ARG A 17 8.74 9.55 -20.56
N GLY A 18 9.22 9.18 -19.37
CA GLY A 18 8.42 8.77 -18.22
C GLY A 18 7.29 9.73 -17.90
N SER A 19 6.07 9.21 -17.98
CA SER A 19 4.91 9.70 -17.27
C SER A 19 4.59 8.65 -16.19
N GLY A 20 4.94 8.95 -14.93
CA GLY A 20 4.34 8.27 -13.78
C GLY A 20 2.89 8.73 -13.68
N ALA A 21 2.05 8.27 -14.60
CA ALA A 21 0.62 8.48 -14.54
C ALA A 21 0.07 7.56 -13.45
N MET A 22 -0.66 8.18 -12.53
CA MET A 22 -1.43 7.52 -11.47
C MET A 22 -2.51 6.67 -12.15
N GLU A 23 -2.20 5.41 -12.44
CA GLU A 23 -3.16 4.47 -13.02
C GLU A 23 -4.34 4.28 -12.05
N THR A 24 -5.52 4.56 -12.57
CA THR A 24 -6.82 4.51 -11.90
C THR A 24 -7.09 3.15 -11.23
N CYS A 25 -7.88 3.15 -10.15
CA CYS A 25 -8.27 1.98 -9.34
C CYS A 25 -8.92 0.81 -10.13
N THR A 26 -9.18 0.97 -11.42
CA THR A 26 -9.86 -0.01 -12.27
C THR A 26 -8.90 -1.10 -12.74
N ASN A 27 -9.12 -2.37 -12.31
CA ASN A 27 -8.90 -3.61 -13.09
C ASN A 27 -8.65 -4.90 -12.27
N SER A 28 -9.06 -4.99 -10.99
CA SER A 28 -9.05 -6.31 -10.32
C SER A 28 -10.41 -7.03 -10.46
N PRO A 29 -10.49 -8.18 -11.17
CA PRO A 29 -11.73 -8.95 -11.32
C PRO A 29 -12.21 -9.60 -10.01
N ARG A 30 -11.43 -9.46 -8.92
CA ARG A 30 -11.73 -9.99 -7.59
C ARG A 30 -12.38 -8.96 -6.66
N ILE A 31 -12.40 -7.69 -7.06
CA ILE A 31 -12.84 -6.58 -6.23
C ILE A 31 -14.03 -5.92 -6.91
N LEU A 32 -15.22 -6.17 -6.37
CA LEU A 32 -16.43 -5.48 -6.77
C LEU A 32 -16.28 -4.01 -6.34
N PHE A 33 -16.51 -3.04 -7.25
CA PHE A 33 -16.54 -1.59 -7.00
C PHE A 33 -15.21 -0.84 -6.89
N ALA A 34 -14.13 -1.37 -7.48
CA ALA A 34 -12.80 -0.75 -7.56
C ALA A 34 -12.70 0.52 -8.45
N GLU A 35 -13.79 1.24 -8.72
CA GLU A 35 -13.71 2.47 -9.51
C GLU A 35 -13.21 3.63 -8.63
N PRO A 36 -12.28 4.49 -9.12
CA PRO A 36 -11.96 5.73 -8.42
C PRO A 36 -13.23 6.53 -8.23
N CYS A 37 -13.41 7.10 -7.05
CA CYS A 37 -14.40 8.14 -6.91
C CYS A 37 -13.89 9.39 -7.62
N GLU A 38 -14.64 9.90 -8.59
CA GLU A 38 -14.43 11.25 -9.12
C GLU A 38 -14.36 12.21 -7.92
N GLN A 39 -13.16 12.73 -7.62
CA GLN A 39 -13.01 13.87 -6.73
C GLN A 39 -13.81 15.01 -7.37
N ILE A 40 -14.68 15.64 -6.58
CA ILE A 40 -15.60 16.66 -7.07
C ILE A 40 -14.77 17.79 -7.69
N ASP A 41 -14.86 17.88 -9.02
CA ASP A 41 -14.35 18.97 -9.85
C ASP A 41 -15.00 20.27 -9.35
N GLN A 42 -14.22 21.12 -8.69
CA GLN A 42 -14.50 22.55 -8.66
C GLN A 42 -13.57 23.17 -9.69
N ASP A 43 -14.17 23.44 -10.86
CA ASP A 43 -13.63 24.16 -12.01
C ASP A 43 -12.70 23.40 -12.97
N GLU A 44 -13.24 23.21 -14.18
CA GLU A 44 -12.72 22.42 -15.30
C GLU A 44 -11.41 22.97 -15.92
N GLU A 45 -10.89 24.09 -15.42
CA GLU A 45 -9.60 24.68 -15.81
C GLU A 45 -8.41 24.15 -14.99
N ALA A 46 -8.62 23.36 -13.93
CA ALA A 46 -7.54 22.86 -13.05
C ALA A 46 -7.03 21.44 -13.38
N ARG A 47 -7.45 20.84 -14.51
CA ARG A 47 -7.21 19.42 -14.87
C ARG A 47 -5.75 19.02 -15.17
N ILE A 48 -4.76 19.86 -14.83
CA ILE A 48 -3.32 19.53 -14.94
C ILE A 48 -2.58 19.62 -13.59
N GLU A 49 -3.20 20.04 -12.48
CA GLU A 49 -2.46 20.29 -11.22
C GLU A 49 -3.02 19.64 -9.93
N HIS A 50 -4.08 18.83 -9.96
CA HIS A 50 -4.68 18.25 -8.75
C HIS A 50 -4.27 16.79 -8.46
N ALA A 51 -3.02 16.62 -8.01
CA ALA A 51 -2.77 15.81 -6.81
C ALA A 51 -3.20 16.69 -5.61
N GLY A 52 -4.49 16.67 -5.26
CA GLY A 52 -5.13 17.72 -4.45
C GLY A 52 -5.42 17.32 -2.99
N THR A 53 -5.56 18.34 -2.12
CA THR A 53 -5.94 18.24 -0.71
C THR A 53 -7.10 17.27 -0.47
N PRO A 54 -7.05 16.39 0.55
CA PRO A 54 -8.11 15.43 0.86
C PRO A 54 -9.43 16.13 1.15
N PRO A 55 -10.57 15.56 0.71
CA PRO A 55 -11.86 16.13 1.06
C PRO A 55 -12.13 15.92 2.55
N ARG A 56 -12.57 16.97 3.23
CA ARG A 56 -12.88 16.96 4.69
C ARG A 56 -13.99 15.99 5.09
N ARG A 57 -14.78 15.54 4.13
CA ARG A 57 -15.87 14.58 4.30
C ARG A 57 -15.80 13.53 3.21
N VAL A 58 -16.30 12.34 3.51
CA VAL A 58 -16.48 11.27 2.53
C VAL A 58 -17.33 11.82 1.38
N PRO A 59 -16.84 11.82 0.13
CA PRO A 59 -17.63 12.30 -0.99
C PRO A 59 -18.94 11.52 -1.11
N ARG A 60 -20.06 12.23 -1.32
CA ARG A 60 -21.41 11.62 -1.30
C ARG A 60 -21.53 10.39 -2.21
N LYS A 61 -20.92 10.44 -3.39
CA LYS A 61 -20.91 9.33 -4.37
C LYS A 61 -20.21 8.06 -3.86
N CYS A 62 -19.27 8.19 -2.92
CA CYS A 62 -18.45 7.10 -2.39
C CYS A 62 -18.95 6.53 -1.09
N ARG A 63 -19.85 7.25 -0.41
CA ARG A 63 -20.22 6.95 0.98
C ARG A 63 -20.73 5.53 1.13
N GLU A 64 -21.59 5.07 0.23
CA GLU A 64 -22.09 3.70 0.23
C GLU A 64 -20.98 2.67 0.03
N ALA A 65 -20.01 2.95 -0.84
CA ALA A 65 -18.90 2.04 -1.08
C ALA A 65 -17.97 1.96 0.15
N PHE A 66 -17.64 3.10 0.78
CA PHE A 66 -16.86 3.15 2.01
C PHE A 66 -17.57 2.47 3.20
N SER A 67 -18.88 2.66 3.33
CA SER A 67 -19.66 2.03 4.37
C SER A 67 -20.04 0.57 4.06
N ARG A 68 -19.60 0.01 2.92
CA ARG A 68 -20.08 -1.29 2.41
C ARG A 68 -21.60 -1.41 2.51
N PHE A 69 -22.30 -0.43 1.93
CA PHE A 69 -23.76 -0.34 1.90
C PHE A 69 -24.43 -0.27 3.28
N GLY A 70 -23.71 0.23 4.30
CA GLY A 70 -24.22 0.45 5.64
C GLY A 70 -23.69 -0.52 6.70
N ASP A 71 -22.92 -1.54 6.30
CA ASP A 71 -22.34 -2.53 7.22
C ASP A 71 -21.13 -1.99 8.00
N ILE A 72 -20.44 -0.99 7.46
CA ILE A 72 -19.26 -0.36 8.08
C ILE A 72 -19.60 1.07 8.50
N GLU A 73 -19.34 1.38 9.78
CA GLU A 73 -19.56 2.71 10.33
C GLU A 73 -18.51 3.70 9.81
N ILE A 74 -18.95 4.89 9.44
CA ILE A 74 -18.09 5.99 9.01
C ILE A 74 -18.13 7.08 10.09
N PHE A 75 -16.97 7.36 10.68
CA PHE A 75 -16.77 8.46 11.60
C PHE A 75 -16.13 9.63 10.84
N GLU A 76 -16.74 10.81 10.92
CA GLU A 76 -16.21 12.05 10.33
C GLU A 76 -15.98 13.07 11.45
N ASP A 77 -14.94 12.85 12.23
CA ASP A 77 -14.49 13.79 13.26
C ASP A 77 -13.46 14.75 12.67
N GLU A 78 -13.71 16.07 12.79
CA GLU A 78 -12.77 17.08 12.31
C GLU A 78 -11.42 17.04 13.04
N GLN A 79 -11.38 16.50 14.27
CA GLN A 79 -10.14 16.33 15.04
C GLN A 79 -9.26 15.20 14.49
N GLU A 80 -9.84 14.26 13.74
CA GLU A 80 -9.16 13.11 13.13
C GLU A 80 -8.80 13.38 11.66
N PHE A 81 -9.16 14.53 11.09
CA PHE A 81 -8.82 14.84 9.70
C PHE A 81 -7.31 15.07 9.53
N VAL A 82 -6.72 14.42 8.51
CA VAL A 82 -5.28 14.51 8.21
C VAL A 82 -5.04 14.84 6.74
N ASP A 83 -4.27 15.89 6.46
CA ASP A 83 -3.75 16.21 5.12
C ASP A 83 -2.23 16.04 5.07
N ASP A 84 -1.81 14.89 4.56
CA ASP A 84 -0.43 14.51 4.28
C ASP A 84 -0.12 14.54 2.78
N THR A 85 -0.91 15.22 1.92
CA THR A 85 -0.69 15.34 0.45
C THR A 85 0.72 15.78 0.10
N PHE A 86 1.32 16.55 0.99
CA PHE A 86 2.70 16.97 0.91
C PHE A 86 3.47 16.62 2.20
N ASN A 87 3.15 15.59 2.99
CA ASN A 87 3.58 15.53 4.41
C ASN A 87 3.24 16.85 5.16
N GLY A 88 2.12 17.46 4.79
CA GLY A 88 1.78 18.83 5.14
C GLY A 88 2.55 19.97 4.42
N LYS A 89 3.66 19.77 3.67
CA LYS A 89 4.40 20.84 2.89
C LYS A 89 5.34 20.47 1.71
N GLY A 90 5.80 19.24 1.56
CA GLY A 90 6.62 18.72 0.45
C GLY A 90 7.77 17.86 0.97
N SER A 91 7.58 17.15 2.09
CA SER A 91 8.72 16.66 2.88
C SER A 91 9.44 15.51 2.17
N HIS A 92 10.72 15.72 1.91
CA HIS A 92 11.66 14.70 1.48
C HIS A 92 12.34 14.12 2.72
N TYR A 93 12.12 12.84 3.00
CA TYR A 93 12.81 12.14 4.07
C TYR A 93 14.15 11.60 3.55
N ALA A 94 15.25 11.92 4.21
CA ALA A 94 16.57 11.43 3.83
C ALA A 94 17.24 10.76 5.04
N TYR A 95 17.66 9.52 4.85
CA TYR A 95 18.33 8.72 5.88
C TYR A 95 19.63 8.14 5.32
N THR A 96 20.72 8.32 6.06
CA THR A 96 22.02 7.72 5.73
C THR A 96 22.03 6.23 6.06
N ALA A 97 23.02 5.49 5.55
CA ALA A 97 23.25 4.09 5.95
C ALA A 97 23.38 3.90 7.48
N ALA A 98 23.97 4.89 8.17
CA ALA A 98 24.12 4.87 9.62
C ALA A 98 22.76 5.04 10.33
N ASP A 99 21.91 5.95 9.85
CA ASP A 99 20.56 6.15 10.38
C ASP A 99 19.73 4.87 10.22
N ILE A 100 19.76 4.27 9.03
CA ILE A 100 19.05 3.02 8.73
C ILE A 100 19.50 1.90 9.68
N ALA A 101 20.80 1.76 9.91
CA ALA A 101 21.33 0.76 10.83
C ALA A 101 20.95 1.05 12.30
N ALA A 102 20.86 2.32 12.70
CA ALA A 102 20.40 2.71 14.03
C ALA A 102 18.92 2.36 14.24
N TYR A 103 18.05 2.76 13.32
CA TYR A 103 16.62 2.40 13.36
C TYR A 103 16.38 0.89 13.36
N GLY A 104 17.19 0.13 12.61
CA GLY A 104 17.11 -1.33 12.61
C GLY A 104 17.38 -1.96 13.99
N LYS A 105 18.20 -1.34 14.84
CA LYS A 105 18.45 -1.80 16.22
C LYS A 105 17.27 -1.50 17.16
N GLU A 106 16.46 -0.51 16.83
CA GLU A 106 15.28 -0.14 17.60
C GLU A 106 14.04 -0.96 17.22
N ALA A 107 14.10 -1.74 16.13
CA ALA A 107 12.94 -2.45 15.59
C ALA A 107 12.30 -3.43 16.58
N GLU A 108 13.07 -4.12 17.42
CA GLU A 108 12.52 -5.00 18.48
C GLU A 108 11.73 -4.23 19.55
N THR A 109 12.09 -2.97 19.79
CA THR A 109 11.39 -2.10 20.74
C THR A 109 10.17 -1.44 20.11
N LEU A 110 10.33 -0.93 18.89
CA LEU A 110 9.30 -0.16 18.19
C LEU A 110 8.21 -1.06 17.59
N GLU A 111 8.61 -2.22 17.06
CA GLU A 111 7.73 -3.15 16.36
C GLU A 111 8.01 -4.61 16.80
N PRO A 112 7.85 -4.93 18.11
CA PRO A 112 8.28 -6.20 18.70
C PRO A 112 7.68 -7.44 18.02
N VAL A 113 6.38 -7.39 17.69
CA VAL A 113 5.67 -8.50 17.05
C VAL A 113 6.18 -8.72 15.61
N VAL A 114 6.36 -7.64 14.86
CA VAL A 114 6.91 -7.71 13.49
C VAL A 114 8.35 -8.22 13.52
N ALA A 115 9.17 -7.72 14.45
CA ALA A 115 10.56 -8.14 14.62
C ALA A 115 10.67 -9.63 14.93
N ALA A 116 9.89 -10.13 15.89
CA ALA A 116 9.87 -11.54 16.24
C ALA A 116 9.46 -12.42 15.05
N LEU A 117 8.36 -12.09 14.37
CA LEU A 117 7.86 -12.87 13.23
C LEU A 117 8.85 -12.89 12.06
N LEU A 118 9.51 -11.76 11.76
CA LEU A 118 10.54 -11.70 10.71
C LEU A 118 11.78 -12.51 11.10
N ALA A 119 12.22 -12.47 12.36
CA ALA A 119 13.36 -13.24 12.85
C ALA A 119 13.10 -14.75 12.78
N GLU A 120 11.94 -15.22 13.24
CA GLU A 120 11.50 -16.62 13.14
C GLU A 120 11.40 -17.09 11.69
N ASN A 121 11.09 -16.17 10.77
CA ASN A 121 10.91 -16.45 9.35
C ASN A 121 12.01 -15.85 8.48
N LYS A 122 13.25 -15.70 9.00
CA LYS A 122 14.37 -15.08 8.29
C LYS A 122 14.66 -15.68 6.89
N ARG A 123 14.31 -16.94 6.66
CA ARG A 123 14.39 -17.60 5.33
C ARG A 123 13.52 -16.94 4.24
N LEU A 124 12.57 -16.09 4.62
CA LEU A 124 11.74 -15.29 3.71
C LEU A 124 12.43 -13.97 3.34
N VAL A 125 13.30 -13.47 4.21
CA VAL A 125 13.99 -12.17 4.11
C VAL A 125 15.16 -12.27 3.14
N THR A 126 14.86 -12.10 1.86
CA THR A 126 15.88 -12.10 0.78
C THR A 126 15.64 -10.90 -0.13
N LYS A 127 14.80 -11.06 -1.16
CA LYS A 127 14.26 -9.97 -1.98
C LYS A 127 12.91 -9.55 -1.41
N VAL A 128 12.86 -8.39 -0.80
CA VAL A 128 11.72 -7.89 -0.02
C VAL A 128 11.18 -6.59 -0.60
N ALA A 129 9.87 -6.40 -0.53
CA ALA A 129 9.22 -5.11 -0.74
C ALA A 129 8.71 -4.58 0.60
N VAL A 130 8.90 -3.29 0.87
CA VAL A 130 8.33 -2.59 2.05
C VAL A 130 7.38 -1.54 1.52
N PHE A 131 6.15 -1.50 2.03
CA PHE A 131 5.16 -0.48 1.66
C PHE A 131 4.85 0.38 2.88
N GLY A 132 4.82 1.70 2.68
CA GLY A 132 4.59 2.66 3.75
C GLY A 132 5.79 2.73 4.70
N SER A 133 6.70 3.67 4.47
CA SER A 133 7.90 3.86 5.29
C SER A 133 8.21 5.34 5.49
N GLN A 134 7.75 5.88 6.63
CA GLN A 134 8.17 7.20 7.08
C GLN A 134 9.55 7.19 7.74
N LYS A 135 9.93 6.08 8.39
CA LYS A 135 11.23 5.86 9.03
C LYS A 135 11.74 4.45 8.70
N PRO A 136 13.04 4.25 8.46
CA PRO A 136 13.58 2.99 7.95
C PRO A 136 13.77 1.91 9.04
N VAL A 137 12.81 1.77 9.97
CA VAL A 137 12.84 0.77 11.05
C VAL A 137 12.77 -0.63 10.46
N ILE A 138 11.82 -0.85 9.55
CA ILE A 138 11.61 -2.14 8.89
C ILE A 138 12.76 -2.45 7.93
N GLU A 139 13.22 -1.48 7.14
CA GLU A 139 14.36 -1.64 6.24
C GLU A 139 15.63 -2.00 7.01
N GLY A 140 15.93 -1.29 8.11
CA GLY A 140 17.06 -1.58 8.97
C GLY A 140 17.01 -2.99 9.56
N LEU A 141 15.84 -3.42 10.04
CA LEU A 141 15.62 -4.78 10.53
C LEU A 141 15.82 -5.82 9.42
N LEU A 142 15.25 -5.61 8.23
CA LEU A 142 15.40 -6.54 7.12
C LEU A 142 16.85 -6.68 6.68
N LEU A 143 17.63 -5.59 6.68
CA LEU A 143 19.06 -5.62 6.39
C LEU A 143 19.84 -6.44 7.43
N SER A 144 19.51 -6.32 8.72
CA SER A 144 20.15 -7.09 9.80
C SER A 144 19.80 -8.59 9.73
N LEU A 145 18.60 -8.92 9.24
CA LEU A 145 18.15 -10.29 8.98
C LEU A 145 18.68 -10.89 7.67
N GLY A 146 19.47 -10.15 6.90
CA GLY A 146 20.16 -10.65 5.71
C GLY A 146 19.46 -10.40 4.38
N ALA A 147 18.53 -9.45 4.30
CA ALA A 147 17.93 -9.04 3.03
C ALA A 147 19.02 -8.68 2.01
N THR A 148 18.93 -9.26 0.82
CA THR A 148 19.87 -9.02 -0.29
C THR A 148 19.41 -7.88 -1.19
N LYS A 149 18.09 -7.64 -1.25
CA LYS A 149 17.49 -6.54 -2.00
C LYS A 149 16.19 -6.11 -1.33
N ILE A 150 16.05 -4.81 -1.11
CA ILE A 150 14.84 -4.19 -0.57
C ILE A 150 14.33 -3.17 -1.59
N VAL A 151 13.02 -3.17 -1.84
CA VAL A 151 12.35 -2.11 -2.58
C VAL A 151 11.33 -1.47 -1.66
N THR A 152 11.53 -0.21 -1.31
CA THR A 152 10.60 0.58 -0.49
C THR A 152 9.67 1.36 -1.41
N VAL A 153 8.36 1.22 -1.20
CA VAL A 153 7.28 1.85 -1.95
C VAL A 153 6.55 2.80 -1.00
N GLU A 154 6.57 4.10 -1.30
CA GLU A 154 6.07 5.15 -0.40
C GLU A 154 5.44 6.29 -1.21
N TYR A 155 4.30 6.84 -0.78
CA TYR A 155 3.66 7.98 -1.47
C TYR A 155 4.56 9.21 -1.44
N ASN A 156 5.25 9.43 -0.32
CA ASN A 156 6.18 10.54 -0.13
C ASN A 156 7.54 10.32 -0.79
N ALA A 157 8.25 11.41 -1.07
CA ALA A 157 9.62 11.34 -1.56
C ALA A 157 10.57 10.90 -0.43
N LEU A 158 11.23 9.76 -0.60
CA LEU A 158 12.11 9.16 0.40
C LEU A 158 13.46 8.77 -0.22
N THR A 159 14.56 9.19 0.41
CA THR A 159 15.93 8.76 0.10
C THR A 159 16.44 7.88 1.24
N LEU A 160 16.66 6.60 0.95
CA LEU A 160 17.34 5.67 1.84
C LEU A 160 18.71 5.34 1.24
N ASP A 161 19.76 5.94 1.79
CA ASP A 161 21.13 5.76 1.29
C ASP A 161 21.71 4.40 1.74
N HIS A 162 21.34 3.35 1.01
CA HIS A 162 21.97 2.04 1.13
C HIS A 162 21.96 1.32 -0.22
N SER A 163 23.11 0.77 -0.61
CA SER A 163 23.30 -0.01 -1.85
C SER A 163 22.35 -1.19 -2.10
N ARG A 164 21.61 -1.66 -1.09
CA ARG A 164 20.65 -2.77 -1.17
C ARG A 164 19.20 -2.30 -1.21
N ILE A 165 18.95 -1.01 -1.01
CA ILE A 165 17.62 -0.41 -0.98
C ILE A 165 17.41 0.40 -2.26
N ARG A 166 16.25 0.20 -2.89
CA ARG A 166 15.73 1.10 -3.92
C ARG A 166 14.41 1.68 -3.42
N THR A 167 14.29 3.00 -3.43
CA THR A 167 13.01 3.66 -3.15
C THR A 167 12.23 3.89 -4.44
N VAL A 168 10.92 3.75 -4.36
CA VAL A 168 9.95 4.01 -5.42
C VAL A 168 8.84 4.86 -4.82
N GLN A 169 8.50 5.95 -5.51
CA GLN A 169 7.39 6.78 -5.11
C GLN A 169 6.06 6.21 -5.65
N GLY A 170 5.03 6.15 -4.81
CA GLY A 170 3.68 5.65 -5.13
C GLY A 170 3.26 4.48 -4.25
N ASN A 171 2.31 3.68 -4.73
CA ASN A 171 1.70 2.56 -3.99
C ASN A 171 1.82 1.20 -4.70
N ARG A 172 2.59 1.13 -5.80
CA ARG A 172 2.79 -0.09 -6.58
C ARG A 172 4.26 -0.39 -6.75
N LEU A 173 4.60 -1.68 -6.59
CA LEU A 173 5.88 -2.20 -7.05
C LEU A 173 6.00 -2.06 -8.59
N PRO A 174 7.08 -1.44 -9.09
CA PRO A 174 7.35 -1.36 -10.51
C PRO A 174 7.47 -2.73 -11.18
N GLU A 175 7.15 -2.80 -12.46
CA GLU A 175 7.25 -4.04 -13.24
C GLU A 175 8.69 -4.56 -13.31
N ASP A 176 9.67 -3.67 -13.48
CA ASP A 176 11.10 -3.99 -13.60
C ASP A 176 11.68 -4.60 -12.31
N VAL A 177 11.02 -4.40 -11.16
CA VAL A 177 11.38 -5.08 -9.92
C VAL A 177 11.12 -6.59 -10.02
N GLY A 178 10.16 -7.05 -10.82
CA GLY A 178 9.76 -8.46 -10.90
C GLY A 178 9.25 -9.00 -9.56
N ARG A 179 9.00 -10.31 -9.43
CA ARG A 179 8.44 -10.88 -8.17
C ARG A 179 9.41 -10.73 -6.99
N VAL A 180 8.86 -10.51 -5.80
CA VAL A 180 9.59 -10.50 -4.52
C VAL A 180 9.21 -11.73 -3.69
N ARG A 181 10.06 -12.13 -2.75
CA ARG A 181 9.75 -13.28 -1.87
C ARG A 181 8.78 -12.87 -0.78
N LEU A 182 8.98 -11.69 -0.19
CA LEU A 182 8.19 -11.16 0.90
C LEU A 182 7.79 -9.71 0.60
N ALA A 183 6.55 -9.35 0.86
CA ALA A 183 6.12 -7.96 1.01
C ALA A 183 5.87 -7.68 2.51
N VAL A 184 6.22 -6.50 2.99
CA VAL A 184 6.02 -6.07 4.38
C VAL A 184 5.21 -4.78 4.35
N LEU A 185 4.03 -4.80 4.96
CA LEU A 185 3.07 -3.71 4.99
C LEU A 185 2.68 -3.47 6.45
N VAL A 186 3.43 -2.61 7.14
CA VAL A 186 3.22 -2.32 8.57
C VAL A 186 2.55 -0.96 8.65
N ASP A 187 1.28 -0.93 9.06
CA ASP A 187 0.48 0.30 9.17
C ASP A 187 0.43 1.14 7.89
N ALA A 188 0.42 0.49 6.73
CA ALA A 188 0.33 1.15 5.44
C ALA A 188 -1.09 1.14 4.85
N LEU A 189 -1.74 -0.02 4.87
CA LEU A 189 -2.96 -0.30 4.09
C LEU A 189 -4.18 0.49 4.56
N GLN A 190 -4.32 0.72 5.87
CA GLN A 190 -5.49 1.36 6.45
C GLN A 190 -5.73 2.79 5.95
N HIS A 191 -4.71 3.41 5.34
CA HIS A 191 -4.74 4.77 4.81
C HIS A 191 -5.07 4.84 3.32
N ASP A 192 -4.90 3.75 2.56
CA ASP A 192 -5.01 3.75 1.11
C ASP A 192 -6.42 4.19 0.64
N GLY A 193 -6.48 5.13 -0.30
CA GLY A 193 -7.72 5.59 -0.93
C GLY A 193 -8.56 6.54 -0.08
N LEU A 194 -8.03 7.03 1.05
CA LEU A 194 -8.67 8.05 1.87
C LEU A 194 -8.30 9.48 1.43
N GLY A 195 -7.41 9.61 0.44
CA GLY A 195 -6.91 10.91 -0.03
C GLY A 195 -5.93 11.59 0.91
N ARG A 196 -5.63 10.96 2.06
CA ARG A 196 -4.75 11.49 3.10
C ARG A 196 -3.40 11.91 2.53
N TYR A 197 -2.84 11.17 1.59
CA TYR A 197 -1.52 11.42 1.00
C TYR A 197 -1.60 12.08 -0.38
N GLY A 198 -2.74 12.69 -0.73
CA GLY A 198 -3.00 13.16 -2.10
C GLY A 198 -3.30 12.03 -3.08
N ASP A 199 -3.45 10.81 -2.57
CA ASP A 199 -3.88 9.64 -3.31
C ASP A 199 -5.34 9.81 -3.80
N PRO A 200 -5.74 9.14 -4.89
CA PRO A 200 -7.13 9.17 -5.33
C PRO A 200 -8.06 8.62 -4.26
N VAL A 201 -9.19 9.30 -4.02
CA VAL A 201 -10.22 8.74 -3.15
C VAL A 201 -10.79 7.48 -3.80
N CYS A 202 -10.62 6.34 -3.12
CA CYS A 202 -10.90 5.03 -3.67
C CYS A 202 -11.26 4.05 -2.54
N PRO A 203 -12.55 3.70 -2.39
CA PRO A 203 -13.03 2.86 -1.29
C PRO A 203 -12.27 1.55 -1.11
N ASP A 204 -11.87 0.94 -2.23
CA ASP A 204 -11.21 -0.36 -2.30
C ASP A 204 -9.69 -0.31 -2.59
N ALA A 205 -9.04 0.84 -2.40
CA ALA A 205 -7.61 0.99 -2.65
C ALA A 205 -6.73 0.02 -1.84
N ASP A 206 -7.03 -0.20 -0.56
CA ASP A 206 -6.32 -1.16 0.30
C ASP A 206 -6.43 -2.60 -0.22
N LEU A 207 -7.60 -2.99 -0.73
CA LEU A 207 -7.81 -4.30 -1.35
C LEU A 207 -7.07 -4.42 -2.68
N LEU A 208 -7.05 -3.35 -3.49
CA LEU A 208 -6.31 -3.29 -4.74
C LEU A 208 -4.79 -3.41 -4.49
N THR A 209 -4.29 -2.75 -3.46
CA THR A 209 -2.90 -2.90 -3.01
C THR A 209 -2.62 -4.35 -2.62
N MET A 210 -3.49 -5.00 -1.84
CA MET A 210 -3.33 -6.40 -1.46
C MET A 210 -3.40 -7.38 -2.64
N ASP A 211 -4.26 -7.13 -3.63
CA ASP A 211 -4.32 -7.92 -4.86
C ASP A 211 -3.04 -7.74 -5.70
N HIS A 212 -2.52 -6.51 -5.81
CA HIS A 212 -1.22 -6.24 -6.44
C HIS A 212 -0.10 -7.01 -5.71
N VAL A 213 -0.05 -6.94 -4.38
CA VAL A 213 0.94 -7.69 -3.59
C VAL A 213 0.80 -9.20 -3.82
N LEU A 214 -0.41 -9.74 -3.91
CA LEU A 214 -0.66 -11.16 -4.21
C LEU A 214 -0.13 -11.55 -5.60
N GLN A 215 -0.21 -10.65 -6.58
CA GLN A 215 0.34 -10.87 -7.91
C GLN A 215 1.87 -10.77 -7.92
N ARG A 216 2.48 -10.01 -7.00
CA ARG A 216 3.91 -9.65 -7.06
C ARG A 216 4.77 -10.29 -5.98
N ALA A 217 4.21 -10.91 -4.94
CA ALA A 217 4.92 -11.54 -3.83
C ALA A 217 4.52 -13.00 -3.59
N SER A 218 5.39 -13.79 -2.93
CA SER A 218 5.08 -15.16 -2.47
C SER A 218 4.52 -15.18 -1.04
N TYR A 219 4.96 -14.24 -0.21
CA TYR A 219 4.50 -14.04 1.17
C TYR A 219 4.22 -12.56 1.40
N ALA A 220 3.34 -12.27 2.34
CA ALA A 220 3.15 -10.91 2.86
C ALA A 220 3.16 -10.94 4.39
N LEU A 221 3.81 -9.97 5.02
CA LEU A 221 3.64 -9.68 6.45
C LEU A 221 2.87 -8.37 6.56
N VAL A 222 1.68 -8.44 7.11
CA VAL A 222 0.71 -7.33 7.11
C VAL A 222 0.34 -7.01 8.55
N SER A 223 0.53 -5.76 8.98
CA SER A 223 0.04 -5.26 10.26
C SER A 223 -1.00 -4.18 10.02
N VAL A 224 -2.21 -4.37 10.56
CA VAL A 224 -3.33 -3.44 10.42
C VAL A 224 -4.11 -3.29 11.72
N PRO A 225 -4.80 -2.16 11.94
CA PRO A 225 -5.75 -2.02 13.04
C PRO A 225 -6.90 -3.03 12.92
N THR A 226 -7.23 -3.73 13.99
CA THR A 226 -8.29 -4.75 13.99
C THR A 226 -9.26 -4.52 15.15
N GLY A 227 -10.55 -4.73 14.91
CA GLY A 227 -11.61 -4.42 15.85
C GLY A 227 -12.98 -4.48 15.18
N ARG A 228 -13.92 -3.66 15.65
CA ARG A 228 -15.18 -3.42 14.93
C ARG A 228 -14.87 -2.61 13.67
N ASP A 229 -15.45 -3.01 12.52
CA ASP A 229 -15.20 -2.30 11.27
C ASP A 229 -15.53 -0.82 11.39
N ALA A 230 -14.60 0.02 10.92
CA ALA A 230 -14.79 1.46 10.89
C ALA A 230 -13.96 2.11 9.77
N VAL A 231 -14.49 3.18 9.22
CA VAL A 231 -13.72 4.18 8.48
C VAL A 231 -13.69 5.45 9.33
N VAL A 232 -12.52 5.79 9.86
CA VAL A 232 -12.28 7.07 10.53
C VAL A 232 -11.79 8.03 9.46
N TRP A 233 -12.70 8.83 8.91
CA TRP A 233 -12.43 9.65 7.75
C TRP A 233 -11.61 10.91 8.12
N ASN A 234 -10.49 11.20 7.46
CA ASN A 234 -9.76 10.43 6.43
C ASN A 234 -8.49 9.76 7.02
N ALA A 235 -8.42 9.65 8.35
CA ALA A 235 -7.25 9.14 9.06
C ALA A 235 -6.93 7.68 8.70
N HIS A 236 -7.85 6.74 8.89
CA HIS A 236 -7.58 5.30 8.79
C HIS A 236 -8.84 4.42 8.76
N ARG A 237 -8.64 3.12 8.49
CA ARG A 237 -9.64 2.05 8.65
C ARG A 237 -9.32 1.16 9.87
N ILE A 238 -10.36 0.61 10.47
CA ILE A 238 -10.29 -0.52 11.40
C ILE A 238 -10.91 -1.73 10.72
N TYR A 239 -10.19 -2.84 10.67
CA TYR A 239 -10.59 -4.05 9.95
C TYR A 239 -11.30 -5.03 10.89
N GLY A 240 -12.57 -5.31 10.62
CA GLY A 240 -13.42 -6.22 11.38
C GLY A 240 -14.05 -7.30 10.51
N GLU A 241 -15.23 -7.78 10.93
CA GLU A 241 -15.99 -8.87 10.31
C GLU A 241 -16.26 -8.65 8.81
N HIS A 242 -16.50 -7.41 8.38
CA HIS A 242 -16.86 -7.12 6.99
C HIS A 242 -15.64 -6.83 6.11
N ARG A 243 -14.62 -6.11 6.61
CA ARG A 243 -13.48 -5.68 5.79
C ARG A 243 -12.30 -6.64 5.84
N LEU A 244 -12.00 -7.23 7.01
CA LEU A 244 -10.81 -8.06 7.18
C LEU A 244 -10.81 -9.30 6.25
N PRO A 245 -11.91 -10.04 6.07
CA PRO A 245 -11.93 -11.20 5.15
C PRO A 245 -11.61 -10.82 3.71
N LEU A 246 -12.03 -9.62 3.29
CA LEU A 246 -11.75 -9.09 1.95
C LEU A 246 -10.28 -8.72 1.81
N LEU A 247 -9.69 -8.09 2.82
CA LEU A 247 -8.27 -7.73 2.84
C LEU A 247 -7.36 -8.97 2.70
N LEU A 248 -7.76 -10.07 3.36
CA LEU A 248 -7.01 -11.33 3.36
C LEU A 248 -7.38 -12.25 2.19
N GLN A 249 -8.29 -11.84 1.31
CA GLN A 249 -8.81 -12.70 0.24
C GLN A 249 -7.70 -13.18 -0.69
N GLY A 250 -7.70 -14.49 -0.96
CA GLY A 250 -6.70 -15.13 -1.84
C GLY A 250 -5.36 -15.42 -1.17
N TRP A 251 -5.20 -15.10 0.11
CA TRP A 251 -4.03 -15.47 0.91
C TRP A 251 -4.35 -16.63 1.88
N GLU A 252 -3.36 -17.46 2.15
CA GLU A 252 -3.39 -18.42 3.27
C GLU A 252 -2.74 -17.78 4.50
N VAL A 253 -3.51 -17.58 5.57
CA VAL A 253 -2.97 -17.13 6.86
C VAL A 253 -2.13 -18.24 7.48
N GLN A 254 -0.83 -18.00 7.62
CA GLN A 254 0.10 -18.95 8.26
C GLN A 254 0.14 -18.76 9.78
N THR A 255 0.16 -17.50 10.21
CA THR A 255 0.06 -17.10 11.61
C THR A 255 -0.51 -15.69 11.71
N SER A 256 -1.11 -15.38 12.86
CA SER A 256 -1.59 -14.06 13.20
C SER A 256 -1.36 -13.79 14.69
N GLN A 257 -0.89 -12.60 15.03
CA GLN A 257 -0.70 -12.18 16.41
C GLN A 257 -1.32 -10.81 16.66
N ALA A 258 -2.35 -10.79 17.49
CA ALA A 258 -2.99 -9.57 17.95
C ALA A 258 -2.21 -8.97 19.14
N PHE A 259 -2.15 -7.64 19.20
CA PHE A 259 -1.55 -6.90 20.30
C PHE A 259 -2.21 -5.54 20.44
N THR A 260 -2.21 -5.01 21.66
CA THR A 260 -2.67 -3.64 21.94
C THR A 260 -1.50 -2.69 21.78
N SER A 261 -1.62 -1.73 20.87
CA SER A 261 -0.73 -0.57 20.84
C SER A 261 -1.36 0.60 21.61
N PRO A 262 -0.60 1.64 21.97
CA PRO A 262 -1.14 2.82 22.64
C PRO A 262 -2.24 3.56 21.85
N ILE A 263 -2.32 3.34 20.53
CA ILE A 263 -3.22 4.06 19.63
C ILE A 263 -4.40 3.16 19.24
N LEU A 264 -4.15 1.98 18.68
CA LEU A 264 -5.17 1.02 18.24
C LEU A 264 -4.76 -0.43 18.54
N ASN A 265 -5.74 -1.31 18.72
CA ASN A 265 -5.49 -2.75 18.68
C ASN A 265 -5.08 -3.14 17.25
N ARG A 266 -3.98 -3.87 17.11
CA ARG A 266 -3.40 -4.27 15.83
C ARG A 266 -3.28 -5.78 15.77
N THR A 267 -3.33 -6.32 14.57
CA THR A 267 -2.98 -7.72 14.30
C THR A 267 -1.93 -7.77 13.20
N VAL A 268 -0.84 -8.51 13.46
CA VAL A 268 0.16 -8.85 12.44
C VAL A 268 -0.17 -10.22 11.87
N PHE A 269 -0.29 -10.31 10.55
CA PHE A 269 -0.52 -11.54 9.80
C PHE A 269 0.71 -11.90 8.98
N LEU A 270 1.13 -13.17 9.02
CA LEU A 270 2.01 -13.75 8.02
C LEU A 270 1.16 -14.54 7.02
N LEU A 271 1.20 -14.11 5.77
CA LEU A 271 0.39 -14.61 4.68
C LEU A 271 1.25 -15.34 3.67
N ARG A 272 0.72 -16.45 3.13
CA ARG A 272 1.34 -17.20 2.03
C ARG A 272 0.41 -17.20 0.82
N LYS A 273 0.97 -16.95 -0.36
CA LYS A 273 0.24 -17.14 -1.60
C LYS A 273 -0.08 -18.63 -1.80
N PRO A 274 -1.34 -19.03 -2.03
CA PRO A 274 -1.67 -20.41 -2.34
C PRO A 274 -0.86 -20.92 -3.54
N SER A 275 -0.45 -22.19 -3.49
CA SER A 275 0.11 -22.83 -4.68
C SER A 275 -1.01 -22.96 -5.72
N PRO A 276 -0.74 -22.80 -7.03
CA PRO A 276 -1.72 -23.14 -8.05
C PRO A 276 -2.18 -24.58 -7.80
N THR A 277 -3.48 -24.79 -7.64
CA THR A 277 -4.03 -26.14 -7.67
C THR A 277 -3.79 -26.66 -9.07
N LEU A 278 -2.97 -27.72 -9.19
CA LEU A 278 -2.68 -28.40 -10.45
C LEU A 278 -3.95 -29.03 -11.03
#